data_AF-A0A496U4W7-F1
#
_entry.id   AF-A0A496U4W7-F1
#
_cell.length_a   1.000
_cell.length_b   1.000
_cell.length_c   1.000
_cell.angle_alpha   90.00
_cell.angle_beta   90.00
_cell.angle_gamma   90.00
#
_symmetry.space_group_name_H-M   'P 1'
#
loop_
_entity.id
_entity.type
_entity.pdbx_description
1 polymer ?
#
loop_
_entity_poly.entity_id
_entity_poly.type
_entity_poly.pdbx_seq_one_letter_code
_entity_poly.pdbx_strand_id
1 'polypeptide(L)'
;MKVLFVSSEVDPLAKTGGLADVASSLPKALKKLGVDVRIIMPYYNRFVEGKGFEFEKTNIRFSVNLDGIPREGEYFKTELVQGLPVYLLRNDDFFDRENLYGTPEGDYSDNHLRFAFLDYGVFEFIKHSGFIPDVIHINDWQTGLIPLLRLKKYYGINSKILLTIHNLAYQGLFPREILSEIGLNMDVFHVEGVEFYGKVNFLKAGIVYSDAINTVSPTYAKEIQTEE
;
A
#
# COMPACT_ATOMS: atom_id res chain seq x y z
N MET A 1 17.24 10.45 7.99
CA MET A 1 16.58 9.28 7.38
C MET A 1 15.15 9.65 7.05
N LYS A 2 14.73 9.35 5.81
CA LYS A 2 13.39 9.59 5.27
C LYS A 2 12.67 8.27 5.09
N VAL A 3 11.47 8.15 5.65
CA VAL A 3 10.65 6.94 5.54
C VAL A 3 9.31 7.30 4.91
N LEU A 4 8.98 6.61 3.82
CA LEU A 4 7.64 6.63 3.24
C LEU A 4 6.88 5.41 3.75
N PHE A 5 5.94 5.63 4.66
CA PHE A 5 5.13 4.58 5.25
C PHE A 5 3.85 4.41 4.43
N VAL A 6 3.61 3.24 3.87
CA VAL A 6 2.46 2.97 2.99
C VAL A 6 1.53 1.97 3.67
N SER A 7 0.25 2.33 3.78
CA SER A 7 -0.77 1.47 4.40
C SER A 7 -2.12 1.66 3.72
N SER A 8 -2.92 0.61 3.67
CA SER A 8 -4.31 0.69 3.21
C SER A 8 -5.25 1.33 4.23
N GLU A 9 -4.87 1.40 5.50
CA GLU A 9 -5.68 1.99 6.58
C GLU A 9 -4.80 2.68 7.63
N VAL A 10 -5.31 3.75 8.24
CA VAL A 10 -4.60 4.58 9.22
C VAL A 10 -5.61 5.22 10.16
N ASP A 11 -5.43 5.02 11.47
CA ASP A 11 -6.28 5.66 12.49
C ASP A 11 -5.92 7.16 12.68
N PRO A 12 -6.90 8.07 12.79
CA PRO A 12 -8.35 7.85 12.79
C PRO A 12 -9.01 8.11 11.43
N LEU A 13 -8.25 8.15 10.34
CA LEU A 13 -8.76 8.47 9.00
C LEU A 13 -9.65 7.35 8.46
N ALA A 14 -9.13 6.13 8.37
CA ALA A 14 -9.88 4.95 7.97
C ALA A 14 -9.35 3.71 8.71
N LYS A 15 -10.25 2.87 9.23
CA LYS A 15 -9.90 1.75 10.09
C LYS A 15 -10.90 0.60 9.93
N THR A 16 -10.36 -0.60 9.73
CA THR A 16 -11.11 -1.86 9.85
C THR A 16 -10.49 -2.81 10.88
N GLY A 17 -9.19 -2.70 11.16
CA GLY A 17 -8.51 -3.58 12.11
C GLY A 17 -7.32 -2.94 12.82
N GLY A 18 -6.43 -3.79 13.33
CA GLY A 18 -5.24 -3.39 14.09
C GLY A 18 -4.12 -2.78 13.24
N LEU A 19 -4.12 -3.03 11.92
CA LEU A 19 -3.17 -2.41 11.00
C LEU A 19 -3.28 -0.88 11.08
N ALA A 20 -4.49 -0.31 11.10
CA ALA A 20 -4.71 1.13 11.22
C ALA A 20 -4.07 1.75 12.49
N ASP A 21 -4.09 1.01 13.61
CA ASP A 21 -3.49 1.45 14.87
C ASP A 21 -1.96 1.50 14.77
N VAL A 22 -1.34 0.47 14.17
CA VAL A 22 0.10 0.43 13.95
C VAL A 22 0.53 1.49 12.94
N ALA A 23 -0.22 1.64 11.85
CA ALA A 23 0.04 2.60 10.79
C ALA A 23 -0.08 4.06 11.26
N SER A 24 -0.78 4.32 12.38
CA SER A 24 -0.76 5.63 13.01
C SER A 24 0.31 5.75 14.10
N SER A 25 0.52 4.73 14.93
CA SER A 25 1.35 4.82 16.14
C SER A 25 2.85 4.70 15.86
N LEU A 26 3.27 3.79 14.98
CA LEU A 26 4.69 3.59 14.66
C LEU A 26 5.28 4.81 13.92
N PRO A 27 4.65 5.35 12.86
CA PRO A 27 5.10 6.60 12.25
C PRO A 27 5.20 7.78 13.23
N LYS A 28 4.25 7.92 14.17
CA LYS A 28 4.32 8.94 15.23
C LYS A 28 5.54 8.74 16.12
N ALA A 29 5.82 7.50 16.53
CA ALA A 29 6.99 7.18 17.34
C ALA A 29 8.32 7.47 16.61
N LEU A 30 8.43 7.06 15.33
CA LEU A 30 9.59 7.35 14.49
C LEU A 30 9.82 8.86 14.31
N LYS A 31 8.75 9.63 14.11
CA LYS A 31 8.84 11.10 14.03
C LYS A 31 9.40 11.73 15.32
N LYS A 32 8.99 11.23 16.49
CA LYS A 32 9.56 11.68 17.79
C LYS A 32 11.06 11.37 17.93
N LEU A 33 11.54 10.35 17.23
CA LEU A 33 12.97 10.00 17.16
C LEU A 33 13.73 10.80 16.09
N GLY A 34 13.09 11.78 15.44
CA GLY A 34 13.73 12.64 14.45
C GLY A 34 13.76 12.07 13.02
N VAL A 35 13.01 10.99 12.74
CA VAL A 35 12.86 10.46 11.39
C VAL A 35 11.86 11.32 10.60
N ASP A 36 12.21 11.70 9.37
CA ASP A 36 11.27 12.37 8.45
C ASP A 36 10.33 11.32 7.85
N VAL A 37 9.22 11.06 8.55
CA VAL A 37 8.21 10.08 8.15
C VAL A 37 7.03 10.77 7.50
N ARG A 38 6.58 10.21 6.37
CA ARG A 38 5.34 10.58 5.69
C ARG A 38 4.52 9.32 5.44
N ILE A 39 3.21 9.42 5.59
CA ILE A 39 2.30 8.31 5.31
C ILE A 39 1.66 8.49 3.94
N ILE A 40 1.50 7.42 3.16
CA ILE A 40 0.58 7.33 2.02
C ILE A 40 -0.51 6.32 2.36
N MET A 41 -1.77 6.68 2.09
CA MET A 41 -2.91 5.78 2.12
C MET A 41 -3.95 6.19 1.06
N PRO A 42 -4.90 5.32 0.70
CA PRO A 42 -6.03 5.72 -0.12
C PRO A 42 -6.93 6.77 0.55
N TYR A 43 -7.52 7.64 -0.24
CA TYR A 43 -8.53 8.60 0.20
C TYR A 43 -9.91 7.95 0.18
N TYR A 44 -10.31 7.36 1.31
CA TYR A 44 -11.68 6.88 1.50
C TYR A 44 -12.59 8.03 1.96
N ASN A 45 -13.19 8.74 1.00
CA ASN A 45 -13.94 9.97 1.27
C ASN A 45 -14.99 9.81 2.39
N ARG A 46 -15.80 8.74 2.32
CA ARG A 46 -16.84 8.44 3.32
C ARG A 46 -16.33 8.19 4.73
N PHE A 47 -15.07 7.77 4.87
CA PHE A 47 -14.49 7.48 6.18
C PHE A 47 -13.91 8.73 6.84
N VAL A 48 -13.53 9.73 6.06
CA VAL A 48 -12.92 10.96 6.61
C VAL A 48 -13.90 12.13 6.69
N GLU A 49 -15.02 12.04 5.97
CA GLU A 49 -16.10 13.02 6.03
C GLU A 49 -16.59 13.22 7.47
N GLY A 50 -16.75 14.49 7.88
CA GLY A 50 -17.25 14.85 9.20
C GLY A 50 -16.27 14.65 10.37
N LYS A 51 -15.05 14.13 10.14
CA LYS A 51 -14.05 13.91 11.21
C LYS A 51 -13.24 15.14 11.61
N GLY A 52 -13.49 16.29 10.99
CA GLY A 52 -12.82 17.56 11.33
C GLY A 52 -11.38 17.68 10.83
N PHE A 53 -10.97 16.86 9.86
CA PHE A 53 -9.68 16.98 9.20
C PHE A 53 -9.72 18.03 8.09
N GLU A 54 -8.64 18.81 7.99
CA GLU A 54 -8.41 19.70 6.84
C GLU A 54 -7.57 18.95 5.80
N PHE A 55 -7.99 19.06 4.53
CA PHE A 55 -7.34 18.41 3.39
C PHE A 55 -6.83 19.46 2.40
N GLU A 56 -5.50 19.59 2.33
CA GLU A 56 -4.81 20.49 1.41
C GLU A 56 -4.57 19.79 0.06
N LYS A 57 -4.82 20.49 -1.05
CA LYS A 57 -4.46 19.98 -2.38
C LYS A 57 -2.95 20.09 -2.60
N THR A 58 -2.31 18.98 -2.95
CA THR A 58 -0.85 18.96 -3.21
C THR A 58 -0.45 19.38 -4.63
N ASN A 59 -1.43 19.45 -5.55
CA ASN A 59 -1.24 19.58 -6.99
C ASN A 59 -0.47 18.42 -7.66
N ILE A 60 -0.17 17.35 -6.93
CA ILE A 60 0.38 16.11 -7.51
C ILE A 60 -0.78 15.36 -8.16
N ARG A 61 -0.72 15.25 -9.49
CA ARG A 61 -1.68 14.53 -10.32
C ARG A 61 -0.94 13.65 -11.30
N PHE A 62 -1.48 12.49 -11.58
CA PHE A 62 -0.89 11.51 -12.48
C PHE A 62 -1.96 10.61 -13.09
N SER A 63 -1.59 9.87 -14.12
CA SER A 63 -2.43 8.86 -14.76
C SER A 63 -1.65 7.56 -14.85
N VAL A 64 -2.28 6.46 -14.45
CA VAL A 64 -1.73 5.09 -14.57
C VAL A 64 -2.67 4.24 -15.41
N ASN A 65 -2.14 3.48 -16.35
CA ASN A 65 -2.96 2.62 -17.19
C ASN A 65 -3.19 1.27 -16.48
N LEU A 66 -4.44 0.99 -16.12
CA LEU A 66 -4.89 -0.25 -15.49
C LEU A 66 -6.13 -0.76 -16.23
N ASP A 67 -6.12 -2.04 -16.58
CA ASP A 67 -7.14 -2.71 -17.39
C ASP A 67 -7.35 -2.02 -18.75
N GLY A 68 -6.26 -1.55 -19.36
CA GLY A 68 -6.29 -0.79 -20.61
C GLY A 68 -6.92 0.60 -20.50
N ILE A 69 -7.29 1.05 -19.29
CA ILE A 69 -7.96 2.32 -19.03
C ILE A 69 -7.02 3.25 -18.25
N PRO A 70 -6.83 4.50 -18.69
CA PRO A 70 -6.17 5.52 -17.88
C PRO A 70 -6.97 5.79 -16.59
N ARG A 71 -6.35 5.58 -15.44
CA ARG A 71 -6.89 5.89 -14.11
C ARG A 71 -6.19 7.12 -13.57
N GLU A 72 -6.95 8.18 -13.37
CA GLU A 72 -6.44 9.43 -12.83
C GLU A 72 -6.30 9.34 -11.30
N GLY A 73 -5.20 9.89 -10.78
CA GLY A 73 -4.93 10.00 -9.35
C GLY A 73 -4.58 11.43 -8.97
N GLU A 74 -5.07 11.87 -7.81
CA GLU A 74 -4.64 13.12 -7.19
C GLU A 74 -4.33 12.93 -5.71
N TYR A 75 -3.32 13.64 -5.21
CA TYR A 75 -2.97 13.60 -3.79
C TYR A 75 -3.50 14.81 -3.03
N PHE A 76 -4.12 14.52 -1.89
CA PHE A 76 -4.39 15.48 -0.83
C PHE A 76 -3.40 15.27 0.32
N LYS A 77 -3.18 16.29 1.12
CA LYS A 77 -2.36 16.24 2.32
C LYS A 77 -3.22 16.59 3.52
N THR A 78 -3.07 15.83 4.59
CA THR A 78 -3.52 16.21 5.93
C THR A 78 -2.40 15.94 6.93
N GLU A 79 -2.64 16.27 8.20
CA GLU A 79 -1.70 16.00 9.28
C GLU A 79 -2.40 15.30 10.44
N LEU A 80 -1.80 14.21 10.92
CA LEU A 80 -2.20 13.63 12.19
C LEU A 80 -1.58 14.43 13.33
N VAL A 81 -2.01 14.11 14.56
CA VAL A 81 -1.42 14.67 15.79
C VAL A 81 0.11 14.68 15.73
N GLN A 82 0.71 15.75 16.25
CA GLN A 82 2.17 15.99 16.23
C GLN A 82 2.74 16.29 14.83
N GLY A 83 1.88 16.77 13.92
CA GLY A 83 2.26 17.27 12.59
C GLY A 83 2.77 16.18 11.65
N LEU A 84 2.33 14.93 11.84
CA LEU A 84 2.74 13.81 11.00
C LEU A 84 2.01 13.89 9.64
N PRO A 85 2.71 14.14 8.52
CA PRO A 85 2.06 14.32 7.22
C PRO A 85 1.48 13.01 6.69
N VAL A 86 0.24 13.07 6.24
CA VAL A 86 -0.45 11.97 5.54
C VAL A 86 -0.86 12.45 4.16
N TYR A 87 -0.49 11.69 3.15
CA TYR A 87 -0.84 11.90 1.76
C TYR A 87 -1.90 10.89 1.35
N LEU A 88 -3.05 11.42 0.94
CA LEU A 88 -4.26 10.68 0.61
C LEU A 88 -4.39 10.58 -0.90
N LEU A 89 -4.25 9.37 -1.43
CA LEU A 89 -4.40 9.09 -2.84
C LEU A 89 -5.86 8.98 -3.21
N ARG A 90 -6.38 9.94 -3.99
CA ARG A 90 -7.76 9.96 -4.42
C ARG A 90 -7.92 9.35 -5.81
N ASN A 91 -8.89 8.44 -5.90
CA ASN A 91 -9.56 8.00 -7.11
C ASN A 91 -10.95 7.55 -6.68
N ASP A 92 -12.00 8.27 -7.08
CA ASP A 92 -13.35 8.06 -6.56
C ASP A 92 -13.92 6.72 -7.06
N ASP A 93 -13.55 6.27 -8.26
CA ASP A 93 -13.95 4.97 -8.79
C ASP A 93 -13.43 3.80 -7.93
N PHE A 94 -12.26 3.94 -7.30
CA PHE A 94 -11.66 2.89 -6.47
C PHE A 94 -11.94 3.05 -4.98
N PHE A 95 -11.95 4.26 -4.44
CA PHE A 95 -11.91 4.46 -2.98
C PHE A 95 -13.15 5.14 -2.38
N ASP A 96 -14.05 5.70 -3.20
CA ASP A 96 -15.36 6.15 -2.71
C ASP A 96 -16.31 4.95 -2.59
N ARG A 97 -16.09 4.15 -1.54
CA ARG A 97 -16.81 2.93 -1.22
C ARG A 97 -17.27 2.94 0.24
N GLU A 98 -18.32 2.17 0.53
CA GLU A 98 -18.84 2.03 1.90
C GLU A 98 -17.89 1.30 2.85
N ASN A 99 -17.08 0.39 2.31
CA ASN A 99 -16.10 -0.39 3.07
C ASN A 99 -14.73 -0.32 2.40
N LEU A 100 -13.67 -0.71 3.12
CA LEU A 100 -12.30 -0.66 2.57
C LEU A 100 -12.02 -1.79 1.58
N TYR A 101 -12.41 -3.02 1.91
CA TYR A 101 -12.00 -4.21 1.15
C TYR A 101 -13.15 -4.98 0.49
N GLY A 102 -14.36 -4.88 1.04
CA GLY A 102 -15.50 -5.67 0.58
C GLY A 102 -16.74 -5.43 1.43
N THR A 103 -17.84 -6.06 1.05
CA THR A 103 -19.11 -6.04 1.79
C THR A 103 -19.25 -7.32 2.62
N PRO A 104 -20.31 -7.48 3.45
CA PRO A 104 -20.57 -8.74 4.14
C PRO A 104 -20.67 -9.97 3.21
N GLU A 105 -20.98 -9.76 1.93
CA GLU A 105 -21.06 -10.80 0.90
C GLU A 105 -19.70 -11.23 0.35
N GLY A 106 -18.63 -10.45 0.57
CA GLY A 106 -17.27 -10.78 0.16
C GLY A 106 -16.44 -9.59 -0.26
N ASP A 107 -15.19 -9.89 -0.66
CA ASP A 107 -14.23 -8.90 -1.15
C ASP A 107 -14.72 -8.24 -2.45
N TYR A 108 -14.39 -6.95 -2.62
CA TYR A 108 -14.62 -6.28 -3.90
C TYR A 108 -13.81 -6.94 -5.01
N SER A 109 -14.47 -7.24 -6.13
CA SER A 109 -13.89 -8.00 -7.24
C SER A 109 -12.77 -7.26 -7.97
N ASP A 110 -12.68 -5.94 -7.82
CA ASP A 110 -11.67 -5.06 -8.41
C ASP A 110 -10.52 -4.73 -7.44
N ASN A 111 -10.40 -5.42 -6.30
CA ASN A 111 -9.36 -5.16 -5.30
C ASN A 111 -7.93 -5.19 -5.88
N HIS A 112 -7.64 -6.06 -6.85
CA HIS A 112 -6.35 -6.09 -7.52
C HIS A 112 -6.05 -4.77 -8.23
N LEU A 113 -7.04 -4.14 -8.87
CA LEU A 113 -6.90 -2.84 -9.53
C LEU A 113 -6.74 -1.72 -8.51
N ARG A 114 -7.58 -1.72 -7.47
CA ARG A 114 -7.61 -0.69 -6.42
C ARG A 114 -6.25 -0.59 -5.71
N PHE A 115 -5.69 -1.73 -5.34
CA PHE A 115 -4.43 -1.76 -4.60
C PHE A 115 -3.19 -1.72 -5.52
N ALA A 116 -3.28 -2.20 -6.76
CA ALA A 116 -2.27 -1.86 -7.76
C ALA A 116 -2.20 -0.35 -7.98
N PHE A 117 -3.34 0.35 -8.07
CA PHE A 117 -3.40 1.79 -8.22
C PHE A 117 -2.71 2.53 -7.06
N LEU A 118 -2.89 2.05 -5.81
CA LEU A 118 -2.14 2.54 -4.65
C LEU A 118 -0.63 2.38 -4.86
N ASP A 119 -0.20 1.19 -5.26
CA ASP A 119 1.22 0.84 -5.40
C ASP A 119 1.92 1.61 -6.52
N TYR A 120 1.25 1.80 -7.66
CA TYR A 120 1.72 2.71 -8.72
C TYR A 120 1.75 4.17 -8.22
N GLY A 121 0.72 4.59 -7.48
CA GLY A 121 0.61 5.93 -6.92
C GLY A 121 1.76 6.30 -5.98
N VAL A 122 2.30 5.35 -5.22
CA VAL A 122 3.50 5.55 -4.38
C VAL A 122 4.68 6.05 -5.20
N PHE A 123 4.93 5.46 -6.36
CA PHE A 123 6.04 5.90 -7.21
C PHE A 123 5.77 7.21 -7.93
N GLU A 124 4.53 7.46 -8.36
CA GLU A 124 4.13 8.77 -8.91
C GLU A 124 4.28 9.87 -7.85
N PHE A 125 3.93 9.58 -6.59
CA PHE A 125 4.21 10.49 -5.48
C PHE A 125 5.71 10.78 -5.33
N ILE A 126 6.57 9.76 -5.34
CA ILE A 126 8.03 9.95 -5.21
C ILE A 126 8.58 10.81 -6.36
N LYS A 127 8.14 10.58 -7.60
CA LYS A 127 8.56 11.35 -8.77
C LYS A 127 8.19 12.83 -8.69
N HIS A 128 7.00 13.14 -8.17
CA HIS A 128 6.41 14.48 -8.25
C HIS A 128 6.51 15.31 -6.96
N SER A 129 6.69 14.67 -5.80
CA SER A 129 6.70 15.35 -4.50
C SER A 129 8.04 15.97 -4.12
N GLY A 130 9.13 15.58 -4.78
CA GLY A 130 10.50 15.88 -4.34
C GLY A 130 10.93 15.15 -3.06
N PHE A 131 10.06 14.29 -2.50
CA PHE A 131 10.40 13.44 -1.37
C PHE A 131 10.96 12.11 -1.85
N ILE A 132 12.28 11.97 -1.73
CA ILE A 132 12.99 10.73 -2.05
C ILE A 132 13.23 9.98 -0.73
N PRO A 133 12.51 8.87 -0.45
CA PRO A 133 12.67 8.11 0.78
C PRO A 133 13.94 7.27 0.76
N ASP A 134 14.57 7.10 1.93
CA ASP A 134 15.61 6.09 2.12
C ASP A 134 14.97 4.69 2.22
N VAL A 135 13.81 4.62 2.89
CA VAL A 135 13.03 3.39 3.09
C VAL A 135 11.57 3.62 2.69
N ILE A 136 11.01 2.69 1.91
CA ILE A 136 9.57 2.54 1.72
C ILE A 136 9.12 1.39 2.62
N HIS A 137 8.35 1.72 3.64
CA HIS A 137 7.82 0.74 4.60
C HIS A 137 6.39 0.39 4.21
N ILE A 138 6.21 -0.82 3.70
CA ILE A 138 4.96 -1.33 3.15
C ILE A 138 4.31 -2.29 4.16
N ASN A 139 2.98 -2.36 4.16
CA ASN A 139 2.20 -3.14 5.12
C ASN A 139 1.18 -4.02 4.38
N ASP A 140 1.27 -5.33 4.63
CA ASP A 140 0.39 -6.37 4.10
C ASP A 140 0.23 -6.39 2.56
N TRP A 141 -0.70 -7.21 2.09
CA TRP A 141 -0.90 -7.53 0.68
C TRP A 141 -1.32 -6.32 -0.16
N GLN A 142 -2.02 -5.35 0.43
CA GLN A 142 -2.51 -4.14 -0.23
C GLN A 142 -1.39 -3.27 -0.78
N THR A 143 -0.16 -3.47 -0.29
CA THR A 143 1.02 -2.73 -0.71
C THR A 143 2.12 -3.64 -1.29
N GLY A 144 1.77 -4.90 -1.52
CA GLY A 144 2.71 -5.98 -1.82
C GLY A 144 3.31 -5.92 -3.23
N LEU A 145 2.73 -5.16 -4.17
CA LEU A 145 3.31 -5.04 -5.51
C LEU A 145 4.42 -4.01 -5.59
N ILE A 146 4.52 -3.07 -4.64
CA ILE A 146 5.54 -2.01 -4.61
C ILE A 146 6.95 -2.55 -4.93
N PRO A 147 7.49 -3.59 -4.27
CA PRO A 147 8.84 -4.06 -4.56
C PRO A 147 8.99 -4.66 -5.96
N LEU A 148 7.95 -5.32 -6.48
CA LEU A 148 7.97 -5.83 -7.84
C LEU A 148 7.91 -4.70 -8.87
N LEU A 149 7.05 -3.70 -8.65
CA LEU A 149 6.92 -2.52 -9.51
C LEU A 149 8.22 -1.69 -9.54
N ARG A 150 8.92 -1.55 -8.40
CA ARG A 150 10.26 -0.95 -8.35
C ARG A 150 11.20 -1.61 -9.36
N LEU A 151 11.19 -2.95 -9.42
CA LEU A 151 12.10 -3.72 -10.26
C LEU A 151 11.68 -3.78 -11.74
N LYS A 152 10.37 -3.73 -12.04
CA LYS A 152 9.86 -3.98 -13.41
C LYS A 152 9.43 -2.72 -14.15
N LYS A 153 9.06 -1.65 -13.44
CA LYS A 153 8.46 -0.44 -14.01
C LYS A 153 9.18 0.84 -13.60
N TYR A 154 9.68 0.89 -12.36
CA TYR A 154 10.23 2.10 -11.75
C TYR A 154 11.73 2.00 -11.48
N TYR A 155 12.47 1.64 -12.53
CA TYR A 155 13.94 1.56 -12.50
C TYR A 155 14.55 2.87 -11.99
N GLY A 156 15.57 2.77 -11.14
CA GLY A 156 16.30 3.93 -10.58
C GLY A 156 15.80 4.42 -9.22
N ILE A 157 14.67 3.92 -8.71
CA ILE A 157 14.28 4.12 -7.30
C ILE A 157 15.13 3.21 -6.42
N ASN A 158 16.10 3.80 -5.72
CA ASN A 158 17.07 3.08 -4.88
C ASN A 158 16.63 2.88 -3.42
N SER A 159 15.42 3.31 -3.06
CA SER A 159 14.88 3.16 -1.71
C SER A 159 14.82 1.69 -1.31
N LYS A 160 15.21 1.39 -0.07
CA LYS A 160 15.04 0.05 0.51
C LYS A 160 13.58 -0.20 0.84
N ILE A 161 13.09 -1.43 0.61
CA ILE A 161 11.70 -1.79 0.87
C ILE A 161 11.63 -2.76 2.04
N LEU A 162 10.90 -2.36 3.09
CA LEU A 162 10.59 -3.19 4.25
C LEU A 162 9.11 -3.55 4.23
N LEU A 163 8.80 -4.85 4.21
CA LEU A 163 7.45 -5.36 4.38
C LEU A 163 7.19 -5.73 5.84
N THR A 164 6.12 -5.21 6.43
CA THR A 164 5.52 -5.76 7.66
C THR A 164 4.28 -6.58 7.33
N ILE A 165 4.25 -7.82 7.83
CA ILE A 165 3.09 -8.70 7.76
C ILE A 165 2.36 -8.66 9.11
N HIS A 166 1.12 -8.17 9.10
CA HIS A 166 0.25 -8.11 10.29
C HIS A 166 -0.61 -9.34 10.42
N ASN A 167 -1.01 -9.94 9.29
CA ASN A 167 -1.74 -11.20 9.29
C ASN A 167 -1.56 -11.97 7.96
N LEU A 168 -0.81 -13.07 8.01
CA LEU A 168 -0.54 -13.96 6.88
C LEU A 168 -1.79 -14.65 6.30
N ALA A 169 -2.91 -14.68 7.04
CA ALA A 169 -4.17 -15.21 6.51
C ALA A 169 -4.74 -14.35 5.36
N TYR A 170 -4.43 -13.05 5.31
CA TYR A 170 -4.87 -12.14 4.25
C TYR A 170 -3.76 -11.94 3.22
N GLN A 171 -3.87 -12.64 2.08
CA GLN A 171 -2.77 -12.70 1.11
C GLN A 171 -3.01 -11.89 -0.19
N GLY A 172 -4.24 -11.47 -0.46
CA GLY A 172 -4.58 -10.85 -1.74
C GLY A 172 -4.40 -11.83 -2.90
N LEU A 173 -5.23 -12.89 -2.93
CA LEU A 173 -5.20 -13.93 -3.96
C LEU A 173 -6.14 -13.60 -5.10
N PHE A 174 -5.60 -13.51 -6.31
CA PHE A 174 -6.34 -13.11 -7.51
C PHE A 174 -6.14 -14.12 -8.66
N PRO A 175 -7.09 -14.21 -9.61
CA PRO A 175 -6.90 -15.00 -10.82
C PRO A 175 -5.65 -14.58 -11.59
N ARG A 176 -5.07 -15.48 -12.39
CA ARG A 176 -3.84 -15.23 -13.15
C ARG A 176 -3.98 -14.06 -14.13
N GLU A 177 -5.17 -13.89 -14.67
CA GLU A 177 -5.54 -12.96 -15.74
C GLU A 177 -5.31 -11.49 -15.33
N ILE A 178 -5.35 -11.21 -14.03
CA ILE A 178 -5.17 -9.86 -13.49
C ILE A 178 -3.79 -9.26 -13.80
N LEU A 179 -2.77 -10.07 -14.12
CA LEU A 179 -1.43 -9.56 -14.45
C LEU A 179 -1.47 -8.60 -15.64
N SER A 180 -2.19 -8.95 -16.71
CA SER A 180 -2.34 -8.05 -17.86
C SER A 180 -3.09 -6.77 -17.48
N GLU A 181 -4.06 -6.86 -16.59
CA GLU A 181 -4.85 -5.72 -16.13
C GLU A 181 -4.00 -4.74 -15.30
N ILE A 182 -3.12 -5.24 -14.44
CA ILE A 182 -2.21 -4.40 -13.65
C ILE A 182 -0.89 -4.06 -14.40
N GLY A 183 -0.83 -4.36 -15.70
CA GLY A 183 0.29 -4.03 -16.57
C GLY A 183 1.57 -4.82 -16.30
N LEU A 184 1.49 -5.99 -15.67
CA LEU A 184 2.60 -6.90 -15.44
C LEU A 184 2.63 -8.01 -16.50
N ASN A 185 3.83 -8.39 -16.91
CA ASN A 185 4.04 -9.45 -17.87
C ASN A 185 3.95 -10.83 -17.19
N MET A 186 3.68 -11.88 -17.98
CA MET A 186 3.60 -13.25 -17.47
C MET A 186 4.92 -13.80 -16.92
N ASP A 187 6.06 -13.12 -17.17
CA ASP A 187 7.39 -13.53 -16.72
C ASP A 187 7.54 -13.51 -15.19
N VAL A 188 6.67 -12.81 -14.46
CA VAL A 188 6.67 -12.82 -12.99
C VAL A 188 5.82 -13.96 -12.39
N PHE A 189 5.04 -14.66 -13.22
CA PHE A 189 4.12 -15.72 -12.80
C PHE A 189 4.80 -17.09 -12.81
N HIS A 190 5.57 -17.34 -11.76
CA HIS A 190 6.21 -18.62 -11.51
C HIS A 190 6.33 -18.81 -9.99
N VAL A 191 6.67 -20.02 -9.56
CA VAL A 191 6.68 -20.40 -8.14
C VAL A 191 7.66 -19.57 -7.30
N GLU A 192 8.75 -19.10 -7.90
CA GLU A 192 9.71 -18.17 -7.25
C GLU A 192 9.29 -16.70 -7.36
N GLY A 193 8.20 -16.42 -8.08
CA GLY A 193 7.64 -15.09 -8.30
C GLY A 193 6.30 -14.94 -7.60
N VAL A 194 5.31 -14.38 -8.29
CA VAL A 194 4.01 -14.04 -7.68
C VAL A 194 2.98 -15.17 -7.67
N GLU A 195 3.28 -16.30 -8.33
CA GLU A 195 2.34 -17.41 -8.46
C GLU A 195 2.20 -18.18 -7.14
N PHE A 196 0.98 -18.49 -6.74
CA PHE A 196 0.68 -19.32 -5.58
C PHE A 196 -0.57 -20.16 -5.84
N TYR A 197 -0.39 -21.48 -6.03
CA TYR A 197 -1.45 -22.44 -6.36
C TYR A 197 -2.33 -22.01 -7.55
N GLY A 198 -1.70 -21.53 -8.62
CA GLY A 198 -2.35 -21.09 -9.85
C GLY A 198 -2.95 -19.68 -9.78
N LYS A 199 -2.79 -18.96 -8.67
CA LYS A 199 -3.26 -17.58 -8.46
C LYS A 199 -2.10 -16.61 -8.36
N VAL A 200 -2.37 -15.33 -8.59
CA VAL A 200 -1.45 -14.24 -8.24
C VAL A 200 -1.64 -13.91 -6.76
N ASN A 201 -0.53 -13.80 -6.03
CA ASN A 201 -0.54 -13.49 -4.61
C ASN A 201 0.24 -12.19 -4.35
N PHE A 202 -0.47 -11.13 -3.98
CA PHE A 202 0.15 -9.82 -3.75
C PHE A 202 1.05 -9.83 -2.52
N LEU A 203 0.67 -10.52 -1.44
CA LEU A 203 1.53 -10.64 -0.26
C LEU A 203 2.83 -11.37 -0.61
N LYS A 204 2.74 -12.43 -1.41
CA LYS A 204 3.91 -13.18 -1.91
C LYS A 204 4.82 -12.28 -2.74
N ALA A 205 4.28 -11.41 -3.59
CA ALA A 205 5.09 -10.42 -4.30
C ALA A 205 5.87 -9.53 -3.30
N GLY A 206 5.22 -9.10 -2.22
CA GLY A 206 5.87 -8.37 -1.14
C GLY A 206 7.00 -9.17 -0.50
N ILE A 207 6.75 -10.43 -0.14
CA ILE A 207 7.72 -11.33 0.50
C ILE A 207 8.92 -11.58 -0.40
N VAL A 208 8.70 -11.93 -1.67
CA VAL A 208 9.76 -12.33 -2.60
C VAL A 208 10.68 -11.17 -2.97
N TYR A 209 10.12 -9.97 -3.15
CA TYR A 209 10.85 -8.86 -3.78
C TYR A 209 11.29 -7.74 -2.82
N SER A 210 10.87 -7.75 -1.54
CA SER A 210 11.30 -6.76 -0.54
C SER A 210 12.75 -6.98 -0.09
N ASP A 211 13.41 -5.91 0.36
CA ASP A 211 14.79 -6.00 0.89
C ASP A 211 14.82 -6.59 2.31
N ALA A 212 13.72 -6.43 3.06
CA ALA A 212 13.56 -6.99 4.40
C ALA A 212 12.08 -7.27 4.70
N ILE A 213 11.85 -8.22 5.61
CA ILE A 213 10.51 -8.60 6.08
C ILE A 213 10.53 -8.65 7.60
N ASN A 214 9.50 -8.11 8.24
CA ASN A 214 9.24 -8.31 9.66
C ASN A 214 7.75 -8.60 9.91
N THR A 215 7.43 -8.87 11.17
CA THR A 215 6.05 -9.07 11.62
C THR A 215 5.80 -8.30 12.91
N VAL A 216 4.56 -8.33 13.39
CA VAL A 216 4.10 -7.54 14.54
C VAL A 216 4.59 -8.05 15.90
N SER A 217 5.13 -9.26 16.01
CA SER A 217 5.73 -9.75 17.26
C SER A 217 6.76 -10.87 17.05
N PRO A 218 7.73 -11.05 17.97
CA PRO A 218 8.68 -12.15 17.90
C PRO A 218 8.02 -13.53 17.96
N THR A 219 6.92 -13.66 18.69
CA THR A 219 6.15 -14.91 18.77
C THR A 219 5.48 -15.20 17.44
N TYR A 220 4.77 -14.21 16.89
CA TYR A 220 4.09 -14.35 15.60
C TYR A 220 5.09 -14.65 14.47
N ALA A 221 6.27 -14.03 14.48
CA ALA A 221 7.34 -14.33 13.52
C ALA A 221 7.76 -15.81 13.53
N LYS A 222 7.70 -16.49 14.69
CA LYS A 222 8.01 -17.93 14.81
C LYS A 222 6.82 -18.78 14.39
N GLU A 223 5.61 -18.40 14.78
CA GLU A 223 4.37 -19.12 14.47
C GLU A 223 4.17 -19.25 12.96
N ILE A 224 4.46 -18.20 12.17
CA ILE A 224 4.29 -18.26 10.72
C ILE A 224 5.37 -19.08 9.98
N GLN A 225 6.36 -19.62 10.69
CA GLN A 225 7.43 -20.45 10.14
C GLN A 225 7.23 -21.94 10.43
N THR A 226 6.19 -22.31 11.18
CA THR A 226 5.87 -23.70 11.47
C THR A 226 4.89 -24.27 10.44
N GLU A 227 4.95 -25.57 10.21
CA GLU A 227 3.95 -26.28 9.41
C GLU A 227 2.56 -26.20 10.08
N GLU A 228 1.50 -26.15 9.27
CA GLU A 228 0.09 -26.29 9.73
C GLU A 228 -0.27 -27.76 10.01
#